data_AF-A0AA43ECY0-F1
#
_entry.id   AF-A0AA43ECY0-F1
#
_cell.length_a   1.000
_cell.length_b   1.000
_cell.length_c   1.000
_cell.angle_alpha   90.00
_cell.angle_beta   90.00
_cell.angle_gamma   90.00
#
_symmetry.space_group_name_H-M   'P 1'
#
loop_
_entity.id
_entity.type
_entity.pdbx_description
1 polymer ?
#
loop_
_entity_poly.entity_id
_entity_poly.type
_entity_poly.pdbx_seq_one_letter_code
_entity_poly.pdbx_strand_id
1 'polypeptide(L)'
;MRRTMILAGVLLCLVSSAAHAMWAAMRLESVVTQSDLIVVATLSDTRSHREAGMDVVEGPLVVERVIWGEVAPGDTLLLRWQNYPEVACPRVENGRYTGTSQIWFLTRDADGVVHADHPHRVMPPTEFDTVVDTMRAYPYRVITPRFDIGEPVNIDIIFRNATDAPIEVPAMEISQGRMTYGTGFDFRPQLHEQNWVPRADARFQPDSTMAPLTLAPGESRRVSIPLSELVGELPPATHRFEIVVNGRVMRCNVQVLSAWMTRLERVRDTPAEIDFYLATLRDTAQAQQSALMMLRLKRSETVRVAPQLMALCDSLPVPIRLQVIQLITILDFDTDSRLDFLLERVHHPDARVRGAAGYGIGMVMQGGIPADRRVGAGNALIHLLGDEDPGVRGAAINSVNNARVIGALPTLKSIIEFDANPGNRESARRTVNVLEGRNPCRDRPARAD
;
A
#
# COMPACT_ATOMS: atom_id res chain seq x y z
N MET A 1 -9.75 -17.35 -24.65
CA MET A 1 -9.64 -17.44 -23.18
C MET A 1 -8.20 -17.42 -22.65
N ARG A 2 -7.22 -18.12 -23.25
CA ARG A 2 -5.80 -18.10 -22.78
C ARG A 2 -5.16 -16.70 -22.79
N ARG A 3 -5.52 -15.85 -23.78
CA ARG A 3 -5.05 -14.45 -23.83
C ARG A 3 -5.65 -13.58 -22.72
N THR A 4 -6.87 -13.86 -22.27
CA THR A 4 -7.57 -13.08 -21.23
C THR A 4 -7.06 -13.38 -19.82
N MET A 5 -6.67 -14.63 -19.53
CA MET A 5 -6.07 -15.00 -18.23
C MET A 5 -4.61 -14.54 -18.09
N ILE A 6 -3.83 -14.57 -19.17
CA ILE A 6 -2.48 -13.98 -19.15
C ILE A 6 -2.58 -12.46 -18.99
N LEU A 7 -3.56 -11.81 -19.64
CA LEU A 7 -3.81 -10.38 -19.43
C LEU A 7 -4.22 -10.07 -17.98
N ALA A 8 -5.04 -10.90 -17.33
CA ALA A 8 -5.44 -10.72 -15.94
C ALA A 8 -4.30 -10.97 -14.94
N GLY A 9 -3.45 -11.97 -15.19
CA GLY A 9 -2.24 -12.23 -14.39
C GLY A 9 -1.18 -11.14 -14.56
N VAL A 10 -0.98 -10.65 -15.79
CA VAL A 10 -0.09 -9.51 -16.08
C VAL A 10 -0.68 -8.21 -15.55
N LEU A 11 -2.00 -7.98 -15.60
CA LEU A 11 -2.63 -6.83 -14.94
C LEU A 11 -2.46 -6.90 -13.41
N LEU A 12 -2.61 -8.07 -12.78
CA LEU A 12 -2.36 -8.20 -11.34
C LEU A 12 -0.89 -7.91 -10.97
N CYS A 13 0.07 -8.32 -11.80
CA CYS A 13 1.49 -8.00 -11.62
C CYS A 13 1.82 -6.53 -11.95
N LEU A 14 1.09 -5.89 -12.86
CA LEU A 14 1.30 -4.47 -13.20
C LEU A 14 0.67 -3.53 -12.18
N VAL A 15 -0.48 -3.87 -11.60
CA VAL A 15 -1.13 -3.09 -10.53
C VAL A 15 -0.32 -3.18 -9.23
N SER A 16 0.37 -4.29 -8.96
CA SER A 16 1.32 -4.36 -7.85
C SER A 16 2.63 -3.61 -8.15
N SER A 17 3.07 -3.47 -9.40
CA SER A 17 4.33 -2.77 -9.71
C SER A 17 4.28 -1.24 -9.53
N ALA A 18 3.10 -0.62 -9.54
CA ALA A 18 2.97 0.83 -9.39
C ALA A 18 3.17 1.34 -7.94
N ALA A 19 3.12 0.44 -6.94
CA ALA A 19 3.30 0.81 -5.52
C ALA A 19 4.74 0.65 -5.00
N HIS A 20 5.67 0.08 -5.78
CA HIS A 20 6.96 -0.40 -5.27
C HIS A 20 8.19 0.31 -5.86
N ALA A 21 8.01 1.45 -6.53
CA ALA A 21 9.09 2.37 -6.90
C ALA A 21 8.85 3.74 -6.25
N MET A 22 8.70 3.77 -4.92
CA MET A 22 8.04 4.89 -4.23
C MET A 22 8.98 5.83 -3.46
N TRP A 23 10.25 5.88 -3.84
CA TRP A 23 11.20 6.85 -3.30
C TRP A 23 11.82 7.58 -4.48
N ALA A 24 11.00 8.37 -5.17
CA ALA A 24 11.52 9.36 -6.09
C ALA A 24 12.48 10.26 -5.28
N ALA A 25 13.70 10.46 -5.77
CA ALA A 25 14.68 11.34 -5.12
C ALA A 25 13.98 12.65 -4.73
N MET A 26 13.84 12.89 -3.43
CA MET A 26 13.21 14.09 -2.93
C MET A 26 14.13 15.26 -3.24
N ARG A 27 13.58 16.29 -3.89
CA ARG A 27 14.34 17.50 -4.14
C ARG A 27 14.50 18.28 -2.84
N LEU A 28 15.58 19.05 -2.73
CA LEU A 28 15.91 19.82 -1.52
C LEU A 28 14.76 20.75 -1.12
N GLU A 29 14.09 21.38 -2.08
CA GLU A 29 12.93 22.23 -1.80
C GLU A 29 11.79 21.48 -1.08
N SER A 30 11.55 20.22 -1.44
CA SER A 30 10.52 19.38 -0.81
C SER A 30 10.93 18.96 0.59
N VAL A 31 12.21 18.65 0.79
CA VAL A 31 12.72 18.27 2.11
C VAL A 31 12.65 19.47 3.07
N VAL A 32 13.14 20.63 2.65
CA VAL A 32 13.08 21.89 3.41
C VAL A 32 11.65 22.20 3.81
N THR A 33 10.71 22.26 2.85
CA THR A 33 9.32 22.67 3.08
C THR A 33 8.48 21.67 3.88
N GLN A 34 9.02 20.49 4.19
CA GLN A 34 8.36 19.50 5.06
C GLN A 34 8.96 19.44 6.47
N SER A 35 10.19 19.94 6.68
CA SER A 35 10.90 19.85 7.95
C SER A 35 10.40 20.81 9.02
N ASP A 36 10.16 20.26 10.21
CA ASP A 36 9.94 20.96 11.48
C ASP A 36 11.22 21.67 11.94
N LEU A 37 12.34 20.92 11.92
CA LEU A 37 13.65 21.38 12.37
C LEU A 37 14.68 21.17 11.25
N ILE A 38 15.60 22.12 11.12
CA ILE A 38 16.77 22.01 10.27
C ILE A 38 17.98 22.39 11.13
N VAL A 39 18.86 21.42 11.37
CA VAL A 39 19.97 21.58 12.33
C VAL A 39 21.26 21.02 11.75
N VAL A 40 22.39 21.54 12.21
CA VAL A 40 23.67 20.84 12.12
C VAL A 40 23.84 20.07 13.41
N ALA A 41 24.02 18.76 13.33
CA ALA A 41 24.07 17.89 14.50
C ALA A 41 24.90 16.64 14.26
N THR A 42 25.40 16.04 15.35
CA THR A 42 26.12 14.76 15.34
C THR A 42 25.27 13.67 15.97
N LEU A 43 25.03 12.60 15.21
CA LEU A 43 24.35 11.39 15.69
C LEU A 43 25.35 10.52 16.46
N SER A 44 25.00 10.02 17.64
CA SER A 44 25.83 9.06 18.39
C SER A 44 25.04 7.82 18.82
N ASP A 45 25.77 6.79 19.25
CA ASP A 45 25.26 5.64 20.00
C ASP A 45 24.02 4.95 19.41
N THR A 46 23.95 4.83 18.09
CA THR A 46 22.79 4.26 17.40
C THR A 46 22.55 2.81 17.82
N ARG A 47 21.31 2.49 18.16
CA ARG A 47 20.88 1.14 18.53
C ARG A 47 19.80 0.67 17.56
N SER A 48 19.87 -0.60 17.18
CA SER A 48 18.83 -1.23 16.37
C SER A 48 18.08 -2.26 17.21
N HIS A 49 16.76 -2.30 17.06
CA HIS A 49 15.91 -3.30 17.67
C HIS A 49 14.71 -3.58 16.76
N ARG A 50 14.00 -4.68 17.03
CA ARG A 50 12.73 -4.96 16.37
C ARG A 50 11.57 -4.53 17.25
N GLU A 51 10.66 -3.77 16.65
CA GLU A 51 9.42 -3.33 17.27
C GLU A 51 8.32 -3.52 16.25
N ALA A 52 7.20 -4.18 16.61
CA ALA A 52 6.05 -4.28 15.72
C ALA A 52 6.36 -4.90 14.32
N GLY A 53 7.37 -5.77 14.23
CA GLY A 53 7.81 -6.35 12.94
C GLY A 53 8.68 -5.41 12.07
N MET A 54 8.97 -4.21 12.57
CA MET A 54 9.83 -3.22 11.95
C MET A 54 11.25 -3.29 12.51
N ASP A 55 12.24 -3.05 11.66
CA ASP A 55 13.60 -2.77 12.12
C ASP A 55 13.67 -1.28 12.47
N VAL A 56 13.66 -0.97 13.77
CA VAL A 56 13.74 0.39 14.31
C VAL A 56 15.19 0.68 14.67
N VAL A 57 15.67 1.86 14.29
CA VAL A 57 16.97 2.36 14.71
C VAL A 57 16.79 3.73 15.34
N GLU A 58 17.48 3.96 16.45
CA GLU A 58 17.40 5.21 17.17
C GLU A 58 18.76 5.60 17.77
N GLY A 59 18.97 6.89 18.00
CA GLY A 59 20.17 7.40 18.65
C GLY A 59 20.04 8.87 19.04
N PRO A 60 20.79 9.33 20.05
CA PRO A 60 20.87 10.74 20.39
C PRO A 60 21.51 11.55 19.26
N LEU A 61 20.93 12.72 19.00
CA LEU A 61 21.35 13.68 18.00
C LEU A 61 21.68 15.00 18.71
N VAL A 62 22.97 15.30 18.84
CA VAL A 62 23.45 16.49 19.57
C VAL A 62 23.51 17.68 18.62
N VAL A 63 22.71 18.70 18.90
CA VAL A 63 22.58 19.91 18.07
C VAL A 63 23.81 20.80 18.25
N GLU A 64 24.52 21.07 17.17
CA GLU A 64 25.69 21.96 17.15
C GLU A 64 25.30 23.37 16.68
N ARG A 65 24.40 23.44 15.71
CA ARG A 65 23.89 24.69 15.15
C ARG A 65 22.43 24.54 14.73
N VAL A 66 21.66 25.59 14.93
CA VAL A 66 20.25 25.64 14.51
C VAL A 66 20.16 26.48 13.24
N ILE A 67 19.62 25.91 12.17
CA ILE A 67 19.26 26.64 10.96
C ILE A 67 17.81 27.08 11.07
N TRP A 68 16.95 26.19 11.57
CA TRP A 68 15.54 26.47 11.83
C TRP A 68 14.96 25.55 12.89
N GLY A 69 14.04 26.08 13.69
CA GLY A 69 13.23 25.33 14.66
C GLY A 69 13.43 25.75 16.12
N GLU A 70 12.53 25.29 16.98
CA GLU A 70 12.53 25.59 18.42
C GLU A 70 13.43 24.63 19.19
N VAL A 71 14.74 24.76 18.97
CA VAL A 71 15.82 24.05 19.66
C VAL A 71 17.01 24.99 19.83
N ALA A 72 17.95 24.64 20.70
CA ALA A 72 19.18 25.38 20.95
C ALA A 72 20.43 24.52 20.66
N PRO A 73 21.58 25.14 20.31
CA PRO A 73 22.86 24.45 20.35
C PRO A 73 23.12 23.83 21.73
N GLY A 74 23.55 22.57 21.74
CA GLY A 74 23.74 21.75 22.92
C GLY A 74 22.55 20.84 23.26
N ASP A 75 21.37 21.08 22.69
CA ASP A 75 20.21 20.21 22.87
C ASP A 75 20.51 18.81 22.33
N THR A 76 19.96 17.79 23.00
CA THR A 76 20.01 16.41 22.53
C THR A 76 18.61 15.98 22.12
N LEU A 77 18.44 15.64 20.84
CA LEU A 77 17.19 15.14 20.28
C LEU A 77 17.26 13.62 20.16
N LEU A 78 16.15 12.91 20.33
CA LEU A 78 16.08 11.48 20.03
C LEU A 78 15.73 11.31 18.55
N LEU A 79 16.71 10.95 17.72
CA LEU A 79 16.47 10.59 16.33
C LEU A 79 16.00 9.13 16.26
N ARG A 80 14.85 8.91 15.62
CA ARG A 80 14.32 7.57 15.34
C ARG A 80 14.08 7.44 13.83
N TRP A 81 14.34 6.26 13.29
CA TRP A 81 13.91 5.92 11.93
C TRP A 81 13.59 4.43 11.80
N GLN A 82 12.72 4.09 10.85
CA GLN A 82 12.18 2.74 10.74
C GLN A 82 12.33 2.17 9.34
N ASN A 83 12.56 0.85 9.25
CA ASN A 83 12.65 0.12 8.00
C ASN A 83 11.74 -1.12 8.02
N TYR A 84 10.95 -1.31 6.97
CA TYR A 84 10.21 -2.55 6.76
C TYR A 84 11.17 -3.65 6.27
N PRO A 85 11.41 -4.73 7.04
CA PRO A 85 12.40 -5.73 6.68
C PRO A 85 12.03 -6.54 5.43
N GLU A 86 10.75 -6.59 5.08
CA GLU A 86 10.21 -7.37 3.96
C GLU A 86 10.15 -6.58 2.65
N VAL A 87 10.35 -5.25 2.68
CA VAL A 87 10.24 -4.41 1.49
C VAL A 87 11.63 -4.22 0.88
N ALA A 88 11.80 -4.71 -0.35
CA ALA A 88 13.03 -4.58 -1.15
C ALA A 88 13.23 -3.16 -1.74
N CYS A 89 12.92 -2.11 -0.98
CA CYS A 89 13.09 -0.71 -1.36
C CYS A 89 14.17 -0.07 -0.47
N PRO A 90 14.87 1.00 -0.92
CA PRO A 90 16.07 1.47 -0.24
C PRO A 90 15.79 1.74 1.23
N ARG A 91 16.49 1.01 2.10
CA ARG A 91 16.46 1.20 3.54
C ARG A 91 17.04 2.57 3.86
N VAL A 92 16.42 3.27 4.80
CA VAL A 92 17.02 4.47 5.37
C VAL A 92 18.13 4.02 6.31
N GLU A 93 19.36 4.34 5.93
CA GLU A 93 20.57 3.99 6.69
C GLU A 93 21.28 5.25 7.17
N ASN A 94 20.77 5.82 8.27
CA ASN A 94 21.39 7.00 8.89
C ASN A 94 22.60 6.63 9.76
N GLY A 95 22.77 5.36 10.13
CA GLY A 95 23.86 4.89 11.00
C GLY A 95 25.27 5.09 10.41
N ARG A 96 25.41 5.25 9.10
CA ARG A 96 26.69 5.59 8.46
C ARG A 96 27.20 7.00 8.80
N TYR A 97 26.32 7.86 9.33
CA TYR A 97 26.64 9.23 9.72
C TYR A 97 26.98 9.36 11.20
N THR A 98 26.94 8.27 11.97
CA THR A 98 27.28 8.26 13.39
C THR A 98 28.70 8.81 13.62
N GLY A 99 28.84 9.74 14.57
CA GLY A 99 30.09 10.40 14.91
C GLY A 99 30.52 11.50 13.92
N THR A 100 29.68 11.83 12.93
CA THR A 100 29.94 12.93 11.99
C THR A 100 28.87 14.00 12.08
N SER A 101 29.31 15.25 12.02
CA SER A 101 28.41 16.41 11.94
C SER A 101 27.78 16.47 10.55
N GLN A 102 26.46 16.56 10.49
CA GLN A 102 25.67 16.64 9.26
C GLN A 102 24.56 17.69 9.40
N ILE A 103 24.03 18.15 8.27
CA ILE A 103 22.79 18.92 8.22
C ILE A 103 21.62 17.92 8.20
N TRP A 104 20.76 18.00 9.19
CA TRP A 104 19.60 17.15 9.37
C TRP A 104 18.31 17.91 9.08
N PHE A 105 17.45 17.30 8.27
CA PHE A 105 16.12 17.78 7.95
C PHE A 105 15.10 16.91 8.67
N LEU A 106 14.54 17.42 9.76
CA LEU A 106 13.80 16.59 10.70
C LEU A 106 12.31 16.92 10.68
N THR A 107 11.48 15.89 10.80
CA THR A 107 10.10 16.03 11.27
C THR A 107 10.04 15.73 12.77
N ARG A 108 9.03 16.25 13.47
CA ARG A 108 8.90 16.12 14.93
C ARG A 108 7.52 15.59 15.31
N ASP A 109 7.49 14.55 16.13
CA ASP A 109 6.27 14.01 16.71
C ASP A 109 5.83 14.83 17.93
N ALA A 110 4.59 14.61 18.38
CA ALA A 110 4.01 15.31 19.52
C ALA A 110 4.74 15.04 20.85
N ASP A 111 5.40 13.89 20.97
CA ASP A 111 6.25 13.52 22.13
C ASP A 111 7.66 14.11 22.05
N GLY A 112 7.98 14.80 20.95
CA GLY A 112 9.26 15.44 20.72
C GLY A 112 10.32 14.58 20.03
N VAL A 113 10.04 13.31 19.71
CA VAL A 113 10.92 12.45 18.91
C VAL A 113 11.06 13.06 17.51
N VAL A 114 12.28 13.00 16.96
CA VAL A 114 12.57 13.54 15.63
C VAL A 114 12.87 12.42 14.64
N HIS A 115 12.47 12.63 13.39
CA HIS A 115 12.55 11.61 12.35
C HIS A 115 13.24 12.12 11.09
N ALA A 116 13.95 11.21 10.43
CA ALA A 116 14.60 11.41 9.14
C ALA A 116 14.35 10.20 8.22
N ASP A 117 13.08 9.80 8.12
CA ASP A 117 12.62 8.56 7.46
C ASP A 117 12.68 8.59 5.93
N HIS A 118 13.37 9.55 5.33
CA HIS A 118 13.52 9.69 3.88
C HIS A 118 14.99 9.88 3.46
N PRO A 119 15.47 9.26 2.36
CA PRO A 119 16.69 9.63 1.68
C PRO A 119 16.71 11.14 1.46
N HIS A 120 17.92 11.70 1.47
CA HIS A 120 18.16 13.13 1.31
C HIS A 120 17.69 14.01 2.48
N ARG A 121 17.25 13.42 3.61
CA ARG A 121 17.03 14.14 4.88
C ARG A 121 18.33 14.41 5.65
N VAL A 122 19.48 14.03 5.09
CA VAL A 122 20.81 14.27 5.65
C VAL A 122 21.71 14.79 4.53
N MET A 123 22.44 15.88 4.80
CA MET A 123 23.39 16.49 3.87
C MET A 123 24.72 16.82 4.57
N PRO A 124 25.85 16.82 3.84
CA PRO A 124 27.13 17.21 4.41
C PRO A 124 27.13 18.70 4.81
N PRO A 125 27.89 19.10 5.85
CA PRO A 125 27.98 20.50 6.27
C PRO A 125 28.45 21.47 5.18
N THR A 126 29.14 20.99 4.14
CA THR A 126 29.58 21.81 3.00
C THR A 126 28.43 22.37 2.17
N GLU A 127 27.21 21.82 2.32
CA GLU A 127 26.01 22.27 1.61
C GLU A 127 25.22 23.34 2.41
N PHE A 128 25.79 23.86 3.50
CA PHE A 128 25.13 24.81 4.39
C PHE A 128 24.52 26.01 3.64
N ASP A 129 25.30 26.64 2.77
CA ASP A 129 24.85 27.82 2.00
C ASP A 129 23.73 27.45 1.03
N THR A 130 23.81 26.29 0.36
CA THR A 130 22.76 25.75 -0.50
C THR A 130 21.43 25.59 0.27
N VAL A 131 21.51 25.11 1.52
CA VAL A 131 20.33 24.92 2.38
C VAL A 131 19.74 26.27 2.80
N VAL A 132 20.57 27.21 3.25
CA VAL A 132 20.12 28.55 3.65
C VAL A 132 19.50 29.30 2.46
N ASP A 133 20.13 29.24 1.29
CA ASP A 133 19.58 29.84 0.08
C ASP A 133 18.26 29.18 -0.30
N THR A 134 18.14 27.86 -0.20
CA THR A 134 16.87 27.18 -0.43
C THR A 134 15.80 27.62 0.57
N MET A 135 16.14 27.78 1.85
CA MET A 135 15.21 28.28 2.86
C MET A 135 14.75 29.71 2.60
N ARG A 136 15.66 30.61 2.22
CA ARG A 136 15.32 31.98 1.82
C ARG A 136 14.34 31.97 0.64
N ALA A 137 14.55 31.03 -0.26
CA ALA A 137 13.84 30.94 -1.51
C ALA A 137 12.50 30.18 -1.37
N TYR A 138 12.35 29.35 -0.33
CA TYR A 138 11.10 28.70 0.09
C TYR A 138 10.83 29.02 1.58
N PRO A 139 10.43 30.27 1.90
CA PRO A 139 10.27 30.76 3.27
C PRO A 139 8.98 30.24 3.93
N TYR A 140 8.65 28.99 3.68
CA TYR A 140 7.44 28.35 4.18
C TYR A 140 7.66 26.86 4.42
N ARG A 141 6.75 26.29 5.20
CA ARG A 141 6.57 24.87 5.43
C ARG A 141 5.10 24.54 5.23
N VAL A 142 4.82 23.36 4.68
CA VAL A 142 3.45 22.85 4.55
C VAL A 142 3.30 21.63 5.44
N ILE A 143 2.33 21.66 6.34
CA ILE A 143 1.94 20.51 7.16
C ILE A 143 0.67 19.95 6.55
N THR A 144 0.75 18.70 6.10
CA THR A 144 -0.40 17.94 5.60
C THR A 144 -0.56 16.68 6.46
N PRO A 145 -1.26 16.78 7.60
CA PRO A 145 -1.59 15.61 8.41
C PRO A 145 -2.38 14.58 7.59
N ARG A 146 -2.43 13.35 8.10
CA ARG A 146 -3.49 12.40 7.74
C ARG A 146 -4.70 12.73 8.60
N PHE A 147 -5.89 12.70 8.00
CA PHE A 147 -7.14 13.05 8.67
C PHE A 147 -8.08 11.85 8.67
N ASP A 148 -8.83 11.66 9.76
CA ASP A 148 -9.93 10.70 9.75
C ASP A 148 -11.14 11.29 9.00
N ILE A 149 -11.94 10.42 8.36
CA ILE A 149 -13.19 10.86 7.72
C ILE A 149 -14.09 11.59 8.74
N GLY A 150 -14.61 12.75 8.35
CA GLY A 150 -15.48 13.58 9.18
C GLY A 150 -14.72 14.54 10.10
N GLU A 151 -13.40 14.42 10.24
CA GLU A 151 -12.60 15.43 10.93
C GLU A 151 -12.41 16.67 10.05
N PRO A 152 -12.34 17.88 10.65
CA PRO A 152 -11.96 19.08 9.93
C PRO A 152 -10.57 18.93 9.31
N VAL A 153 -10.52 18.96 7.98
CA VAL A 153 -9.26 18.84 7.23
C VAL A 153 -8.61 20.21 7.15
N ASN A 154 -7.46 20.37 7.82
CA ASN A 154 -6.72 21.63 7.87
C ASN A 154 -5.35 21.48 7.21
N ILE A 155 -5.01 22.33 6.25
CA ILE A 155 -3.61 22.44 5.78
C ILE A 155 -2.98 23.61 6.51
N ASP A 156 -1.87 23.37 7.20
CA ASP A 156 -1.11 24.47 7.77
C ASP A 156 0.03 24.88 6.85
N ILE A 157 0.11 26.18 6.60
CA ILE A 157 1.26 26.82 5.97
C ILE A 157 1.94 27.64 7.05
N ILE A 158 3.19 27.32 7.36
CA ILE A 158 4.01 28.10 8.29
C ILE A 158 4.99 28.90 7.45
N PHE A 159 4.75 30.20 7.30
CA PHE A 159 5.75 31.11 6.79
C PHE A 159 6.83 31.32 7.85
N ARG A 160 8.09 31.35 7.41
CA ARG A 160 9.24 31.40 8.32
C ARG A 160 10.37 32.20 7.73
N ASN A 161 11.02 32.98 8.59
CA ASN A 161 12.20 33.75 8.23
C ASN A 161 13.47 33.15 8.86
N ALA A 162 14.19 32.35 8.08
CA ALA A 162 15.49 31.78 8.48
C ALA A 162 16.69 32.71 8.17
N THR A 163 16.42 33.94 7.73
CA THR A 163 17.48 34.91 7.37
C THR A 163 17.74 35.90 8.50
N ASP A 164 18.80 36.68 8.34
CA ASP A 164 19.22 37.76 9.25
C ASP A 164 18.55 39.11 8.94
N ALA A 165 17.75 39.19 7.89
CA ALA A 165 17.01 40.38 7.48
C ALA A 165 15.48 40.13 7.50
N PRO A 166 14.65 41.16 7.67
CA PRO A 166 13.21 41.01 7.49
C PRO A 166 12.87 40.52 6.07
N ILE A 167 11.88 39.65 5.95
CA ILE A 167 11.35 39.18 4.66
C ILE A 167 9.88 39.51 4.54
N GLU A 168 9.41 39.66 3.30
CA GLU A 168 7.99 39.77 2.99
C GLU A 168 7.45 38.43 2.51
N VAL A 169 6.32 38.02 3.07
CA VAL A 169 5.56 36.85 2.63
C VAL A 169 4.14 37.26 2.24
N PRO A 170 3.48 36.53 1.33
CA PRO A 170 2.12 36.87 0.95
C PRO A 170 1.17 36.88 2.14
N ALA A 171 0.30 37.89 2.20
CA ALA A 171 -0.79 37.91 3.16
C ALA A 171 -1.89 36.92 2.75
N MET A 172 -2.51 36.31 3.75
CA MET A 172 -3.66 35.42 3.57
C MET A 172 -4.66 35.68 4.68
N GLU A 173 -5.94 35.67 4.32
CA GLU A 173 -7.05 35.78 5.24
C GLU A 173 -8.11 34.74 4.86
N ILE A 174 -8.71 34.13 5.88
CA ILE A 174 -9.79 33.16 5.70
C ILE A 174 -10.96 33.65 6.53
N SER A 175 -12.05 34.00 5.86
CA SER A 175 -13.26 34.49 6.48
C SER A 175 -14.48 33.96 5.74
N GLN A 176 -15.48 33.50 6.50
CA GLN A 176 -16.78 33.08 5.96
C GLN A 176 -16.69 32.04 4.82
N GLY A 177 -15.82 31.03 4.94
CA GLY A 177 -15.67 29.98 3.92
C GLY A 177 -15.01 30.47 2.61
N ARG A 178 -14.33 31.62 2.66
CA ARG A 178 -13.56 32.18 1.56
C ARG A 178 -12.12 32.46 2.01
N MET A 179 -11.19 32.11 1.15
CA MET A 179 -9.77 32.45 1.28
C MET A 179 -9.46 33.63 0.36
N THR A 180 -8.99 34.74 0.94
CA THR A 180 -8.39 35.86 0.21
C THR A 180 -6.89 35.85 0.41
N TYR A 181 -6.14 36.12 -0.65
CA TYR A 181 -4.68 36.09 -0.59
C TYR A 181 -4.04 37.16 -1.46
N GLY A 182 -2.94 37.73 -0.95
CA GLY A 182 -2.18 38.78 -1.61
C GLY A 182 -1.35 38.30 -2.79
N THR A 183 -0.70 39.26 -3.44
CA THR A 183 0.23 39.01 -4.55
C THR A 183 1.32 38.02 -4.14
N GLY A 184 1.62 37.08 -5.03
CA GLY A 184 2.66 36.06 -4.81
C GLY A 184 2.14 34.76 -4.23
N PHE A 185 0.88 34.67 -3.79
CA PHE A 185 0.28 33.39 -3.37
C PHE A 185 -0.73 32.87 -4.40
N ASP A 186 -0.83 31.55 -4.54
CA ASP A 186 -1.92 30.88 -5.25
C ASP A 186 -2.13 29.48 -4.62
N PHE A 187 -3.39 29.05 -4.52
CA PHE A 187 -3.76 27.76 -3.94
C PHE A 187 -4.71 27.03 -4.87
N ARG A 188 -4.30 25.84 -5.33
CA ARG A 188 -5.06 25.05 -6.28
C ARG A 188 -5.32 23.66 -5.71
N PRO A 189 -6.55 23.36 -5.27
CA PRO A 189 -6.93 22.00 -4.90
C PRO A 189 -7.21 21.15 -6.15
N GLN A 190 -6.71 19.92 -6.13
CA GLN A 190 -7.12 18.83 -7.02
C GLN A 190 -7.80 17.76 -6.16
N LEU A 191 -9.12 17.81 -6.14
CA LEU A 191 -9.96 16.86 -5.41
C LEU A 191 -10.11 15.58 -6.23
N HIS A 192 -10.12 14.43 -5.55
CA HIS A 192 -10.13 13.07 -6.11
C HIS A 192 -10.90 12.92 -7.43
N GLU A 193 -10.27 12.30 -8.44
CA GLU A 193 -10.83 11.98 -9.78
C GLU A 193 -11.39 13.16 -10.61
N GLN A 194 -11.35 14.39 -10.09
CA GLN A 194 -11.73 15.59 -10.82
C GLN A 194 -10.49 16.28 -11.42
N ASN A 195 -10.70 16.98 -12.55
CA ASN A 195 -9.73 17.95 -13.04
C ASN A 195 -9.50 19.01 -11.95
N TRP A 196 -8.33 19.67 -11.95
CA TRP A 196 -8.03 20.79 -11.06
C TRP A 196 -9.22 21.72 -10.91
N VAL A 197 -9.58 22.07 -9.67
CA VAL A 197 -10.64 23.06 -9.42
C VAL A 197 -10.25 24.33 -10.19
N PRO A 198 -11.11 24.87 -11.06
CA PRO A 198 -10.75 26.03 -11.88
C PRO A 198 -10.30 27.19 -11.00
N ARG A 199 -9.27 27.94 -11.46
CA ARG A 199 -8.77 29.17 -10.78
C ARG A 199 -9.85 30.21 -10.46
N ALA A 200 -11.01 30.14 -11.10
CA ALA A 200 -12.11 31.08 -10.94
C ALA A 200 -13.12 30.64 -9.85
N ASP A 201 -12.76 29.70 -8.99
CA ASP A 201 -13.61 29.35 -7.85
C ASP A 201 -13.72 30.54 -6.88
N ALA A 202 -14.95 31.00 -6.64
CA ALA A 202 -15.24 32.16 -5.79
C ALA A 202 -14.73 32.02 -4.35
N ARG A 203 -14.32 30.82 -3.94
CA ARG A 203 -13.75 30.54 -2.61
C ARG A 203 -12.28 30.87 -2.49
N PHE A 204 -11.53 30.98 -3.59
CA PHE A 204 -10.10 31.27 -3.60
C PHE A 204 -9.84 32.55 -4.39
N GLN A 205 -9.92 33.70 -3.72
CA GLN A 205 -9.87 35.00 -4.41
C GLN A 205 -8.52 35.69 -4.22
N PRO A 206 -7.76 35.95 -5.29
CA PRO A 206 -6.62 36.84 -5.20
C PRO A 206 -7.10 38.27 -4.89
N ASP A 207 -6.42 38.96 -3.99
CA ASP A 207 -6.65 40.35 -3.65
C ASP A 207 -5.31 41.11 -3.68
N SER A 208 -5.08 41.83 -4.78
CA SER A 208 -3.85 42.61 -4.97
C SER A 208 -3.70 43.78 -4.00
N THR A 209 -4.75 44.13 -3.23
CA THR A 209 -4.71 45.21 -2.25
C THR A 209 -4.19 44.76 -0.88
N MET A 210 -4.11 43.46 -0.62
CA MET A 210 -3.55 42.92 0.62
C MET A 210 -2.04 43.19 0.68
N ALA A 211 -1.61 43.99 1.65
CA ALA A 211 -0.20 44.26 1.90
C ALA A 211 0.53 42.97 2.33
N PRO A 212 1.74 42.69 1.82
CA PRO A 212 2.56 41.59 2.29
C PRO A 212 2.80 41.63 3.80
N LEU A 213 2.99 40.47 4.41
CA LEU A 213 3.34 40.34 5.81
C LEU A 213 4.85 40.38 5.96
N THR A 214 5.37 41.32 6.75
CA THR A 214 6.80 41.36 7.09
C THR A 214 7.07 40.42 8.28
N LEU A 215 8.01 39.50 8.13
CA LEU A 215 8.50 38.62 9.19
C LEU A 215 9.91 39.06 9.60
N ALA A 216 10.13 39.33 10.89
CA ALA A 216 11.44 39.59 11.45
C ALA A 216 12.34 38.34 11.40
N PRO A 217 13.68 38.47 11.50
CA PRO A 217 14.59 37.33 11.62
C PRO A 217 14.16 36.35 12.72
N GLY A 218 14.05 35.06 12.38
CA GLY A 218 13.62 34.01 13.30
C GLY A 218 12.10 33.95 13.54
N GLU A 219 11.32 34.90 13.03
CA GLU A 219 9.86 34.90 13.19
C GLU A 219 9.20 33.84 12.29
N SER A 220 8.09 33.29 12.77
CA SER A 220 7.21 32.44 11.97
C SER A 220 5.75 32.85 12.13
N ARG A 221 4.96 32.61 11.08
CA ARG A 221 3.52 32.82 11.07
C ARG A 221 2.81 31.64 10.46
N ARG A 222 1.94 31.01 11.25
CA ARG A 222 1.08 29.91 10.82
C ARG A 222 -0.21 30.45 10.24
N VAL A 223 -0.63 29.89 9.12
CA VAL A 223 -1.95 30.05 8.53
C VAL A 223 -2.56 28.67 8.32
N SER A 224 -3.69 28.42 8.97
CA SER A 224 -4.44 27.16 8.86
C SER A 224 -5.54 27.33 7.82
N ILE A 225 -5.54 26.50 6.79
CA ILE A 225 -6.51 26.48 5.71
C ILE A 225 -7.54 25.39 6.01
N PRO A 226 -8.78 25.72 6.44
CA PRO A 226 -9.83 24.75 6.74
C PRO A 226 -10.44 24.23 5.45
N LEU A 227 -9.78 23.25 4.82
CA LEU A 227 -10.21 22.69 3.55
C LEU A 227 -11.63 22.18 3.59
N SER A 228 -12.03 21.49 4.65
CA SER A 228 -13.42 20.97 4.75
C SER A 228 -14.47 22.09 4.73
N GLU A 229 -14.14 23.28 5.23
CA GLU A 229 -15.04 24.45 5.16
C GLU A 229 -15.03 25.11 3.79
N LEU A 230 -13.87 25.18 3.13
CA LEU A 230 -13.72 25.77 1.81
C LEU A 230 -14.33 24.86 0.74
N VAL A 231 -13.89 23.60 0.66
CA VAL A 231 -14.25 22.72 -0.45
C VAL A 231 -15.43 21.78 -0.16
N GLY A 232 -15.90 21.74 1.09
CA GLY A 232 -16.93 20.81 1.55
C GLY A 232 -16.33 19.50 2.07
N GLU A 233 -17.19 18.53 2.34
CA GLU A 233 -16.77 17.21 2.82
C GLU A 233 -15.85 16.52 1.82
N LEU A 234 -14.67 16.12 2.29
CA LEU A 234 -13.68 15.40 1.49
C LEU A 234 -13.89 13.89 1.62
N PRO A 235 -14.13 13.15 0.53
CA PRO A 235 -14.25 11.70 0.61
C PRO A 235 -12.91 11.06 0.99
N PRO A 236 -12.93 9.84 1.55
CA PRO A 236 -11.72 9.06 1.82
C PRO A 236 -10.87 8.84 0.56
N ALA A 237 -9.75 9.54 0.48
CA ALA A 237 -8.88 9.58 -0.69
C ALA A 237 -7.57 10.30 -0.37
N THR A 238 -6.61 10.17 -1.28
CA THR A 238 -5.48 11.10 -1.37
C THR A 238 -5.86 12.26 -2.27
N HIS A 239 -5.97 13.45 -1.69
CA HIS A 239 -6.21 14.70 -2.39
C HIS A 239 -4.88 15.42 -2.63
N ARG A 240 -4.72 16.05 -3.80
CA ARG A 240 -3.48 16.75 -4.16
C ARG A 240 -3.72 18.25 -4.18
N PHE A 241 -2.74 19.03 -3.74
CA PHE A 241 -2.82 20.48 -3.74
C PHE A 241 -1.53 21.07 -4.32
N GLU A 242 -1.69 22.16 -5.07
CA GLU A 242 -0.59 23.02 -5.48
C GLU A 242 -0.65 24.31 -4.67
N ILE A 243 0.44 24.59 -3.95
CA ILE A 243 0.67 25.83 -3.23
C ILE A 243 1.74 26.59 -3.98
N VAL A 244 1.43 27.79 -4.45
CA VAL A 244 2.38 28.67 -5.12
C VAL A 244 2.74 29.82 -4.19
N VAL A 245 4.04 30.02 -3.96
CA VAL A 245 4.56 31.16 -3.19
C VAL A 245 5.66 31.81 -4.00
N ASN A 246 5.50 33.10 -4.34
CA ASN A 246 6.41 33.90 -5.15
C ASN A 246 6.83 33.19 -6.45
N GLY A 247 5.85 32.59 -7.14
CA GLY A 247 6.03 31.87 -8.41
C GLY A 247 6.55 30.43 -8.28
N ARG A 248 6.83 29.95 -7.06
CA ARG A 248 7.36 28.61 -6.81
C ARG A 248 6.24 27.66 -6.42
N VAL A 249 6.16 26.52 -7.10
CA VAL A 249 5.09 25.54 -6.91
C VAL A 249 5.55 24.43 -5.99
N MET A 250 4.81 24.22 -4.91
CA MET A 250 4.88 23.03 -4.07
C MET A 250 3.66 22.15 -4.31
N ARG A 251 3.88 20.83 -4.43
CA ARG A 251 2.81 19.85 -4.50
C ARG A 251 2.77 19.08 -3.20
N CYS A 252 1.63 19.08 -2.53
CA CYS A 252 1.41 18.28 -1.33
C CYS A 252 0.22 17.34 -1.52
N ASN A 253 0.20 16.26 -0.74
CA ASN A 253 -0.88 15.30 -0.71
C ASN A 253 -1.50 15.33 0.69
N VAL A 254 -2.82 15.45 0.78
CA VAL A 254 -3.57 15.24 2.03
C VAL A 254 -4.30 13.92 1.91
N GLN A 255 -4.18 13.08 2.92
CA GLN A 255 -4.87 11.81 2.97
C GLN A 255 -6.03 11.90 3.94
N VAL A 256 -7.25 11.69 3.43
CA VAL A 256 -8.44 11.48 4.24
C VAL A 256 -8.67 9.98 4.34
N LEU A 257 -8.57 9.45 5.56
CA LEU A 257 -8.69 8.04 5.86
C LEU A 257 -10.16 7.65 5.96
N SER A 258 -10.52 6.51 5.38
CA SER A 258 -11.84 5.92 5.63
C SER A 258 -11.95 5.47 7.08
N ALA A 259 -13.17 5.33 7.61
CA ALA A 259 -13.39 4.77 8.95
C ALA A 259 -12.75 3.38 9.14
N TRP A 260 -12.57 2.62 8.05
CA TRP A 260 -11.81 1.38 8.07
C TRP A 260 -10.31 1.62 8.24
N MET A 261 -9.72 2.54 7.46
CA MET A 261 -8.29 2.89 7.57
C MET A 261 -7.94 3.50 8.93
N THR A 262 -8.80 4.36 9.49
CA THR A 262 -8.65 4.89 10.84
C THR A 262 -8.54 3.77 11.88
N ARG A 263 -9.47 2.80 11.83
CA ARG A 263 -9.44 1.64 12.74
C ARG A 263 -8.19 0.79 12.51
N LEU A 264 -7.78 0.62 11.25
CA LEU A 264 -6.55 -0.10 10.91
C LEU A 264 -5.33 0.57 11.52
N GLU A 265 -5.13 1.88 11.32
CA GLU A 265 -3.94 2.59 11.83
C GLU A 265 -3.79 2.48 13.36
N ARG A 266 -4.89 2.32 14.11
CA ARG A 266 -4.85 2.09 15.57
C ARG A 266 -4.33 0.71 15.98
N VAL A 267 -4.49 -0.30 15.13
CA VAL A 267 -4.05 -1.68 15.40
C VAL A 267 -2.92 -2.13 14.49
N ARG A 268 -2.51 -1.29 13.53
CA ARG A 268 -1.50 -1.59 12.54
C ARG A 268 -0.17 -1.89 13.22
N ASP A 269 0.47 -2.95 12.76
CA ASP A 269 1.73 -3.46 13.24
C ASP A 269 1.69 -3.88 14.74
N THR A 270 0.49 -3.99 15.33
CA THR A 270 0.27 -4.56 16.66
C THR A 270 -0.18 -6.03 16.56
N PRO A 271 -0.08 -6.82 17.65
CA PRO A 271 -0.64 -8.18 17.67
C PRO A 271 -2.14 -8.27 17.34
N ALA A 272 -2.90 -7.19 17.52
CA ALA A 272 -4.34 -7.15 17.24
C ALA A 272 -4.69 -6.94 15.76
N GLU A 273 -3.71 -6.62 14.90
CA GLU A 273 -3.94 -6.28 13.49
C GLU A 273 -4.60 -7.42 12.70
N ILE A 274 -4.17 -8.65 12.94
CA ILE A 274 -4.68 -9.82 12.21
C ILE A 274 -6.12 -10.13 12.62
N ASP A 275 -6.42 -10.04 13.91
CA ASP A 275 -7.79 -10.20 14.41
C ASP A 275 -8.72 -9.12 13.85
N PHE A 276 -8.21 -7.90 13.69
CA PHE A 276 -8.94 -6.82 13.01
C PHE A 276 -9.28 -7.19 11.55
N TYR A 277 -8.35 -7.76 10.79
CA TYR A 277 -8.64 -8.22 9.43
C TYR A 277 -9.70 -9.32 9.40
N LEU A 278 -9.63 -10.30 10.29
CA LEU A 278 -10.63 -11.37 10.39
C LEU A 278 -12.02 -10.82 10.73
N ALA A 279 -12.11 -9.90 11.68
CA ALA A 279 -13.37 -9.24 12.03
C ALA A 279 -13.93 -8.44 10.84
N THR A 280 -13.06 -7.77 10.09
CA THR A 280 -13.41 -6.97 8.91
C THR A 280 -14.01 -7.80 7.77
N LEU A 281 -13.71 -9.10 7.67
CA LEU A 281 -14.31 -9.96 6.64
C LEU A 281 -15.84 -10.05 6.72
N ARG A 282 -16.46 -9.63 7.83
CA ARG A 282 -17.93 -9.54 8.00
C ARG A 282 -18.50 -8.13 7.80
N ASP A 283 -17.67 -7.16 7.45
CA ASP A 283 -18.06 -5.75 7.26
C ASP A 283 -18.51 -5.47 5.81
N THR A 284 -18.47 -4.22 5.37
CA THR A 284 -18.79 -3.79 4.00
C THR A 284 -17.90 -4.44 2.93
N ALA A 285 -18.41 -4.55 1.71
CA ALA A 285 -17.68 -5.18 0.59
C ALA A 285 -16.29 -4.56 0.34
N GLN A 286 -16.16 -3.24 0.44
CA GLN A 286 -14.87 -2.56 0.30
C GLN A 286 -13.89 -2.95 1.41
N ALA A 287 -14.34 -2.93 2.67
CA ALA A 287 -13.52 -3.31 3.81
C ALA A 287 -13.10 -4.78 3.74
N GLN A 288 -14.00 -5.67 3.28
CA GLN A 288 -13.69 -7.08 3.03
C GLN A 288 -12.58 -7.26 1.99
N GLN A 289 -12.61 -6.51 0.89
CA GLN A 289 -11.54 -6.56 -0.12
C GLN A 289 -10.20 -6.10 0.46
N SER A 290 -10.21 -4.99 1.21
CA SER A 290 -8.99 -4.48 1.85
C SER A 290 -8.42 -5.50 2.85
N ALA A 291 -9.26 -6.09 3.71
CA ALA A 291 -8.83 -7.11 4.65
C ALA A 291 -8.24 -8.35 3.97
N LEU A 292 -8.87 -8.85 2.90
CA LEU A 292 -8.32 -9.98 2.12
C LEU A 292 -6.99 -9.64 1.45
N MET A 293 -6.82 -8.41 0.96
CA MET A 293 -5.55 -7.95 0.41
C MET A 293 -4.47 -7.95 1.49
N MET A 294 -4.78 -7.42 2.68
CA MET A 294 -3.82 -7.36 3.78
C MET A 294 -3.43 -8.76 4.29
N LEU A 295 -4.38 -9.69 4.43
CA LEU A 295 -4.09 -11.08 4.77
C LEU A 295 -3.21 -11.78 3.71
N ARG A 296 -3.39 -11.44 2.43
CA ARG A 296 -2.52 -11.97 1.35
C ARG A 296 -1.09 -11.45 1.41
N LEU A 297 -0.91 -10.20 1.86
CA LEU A 297 0.41 -9.58 2.01
C LEU A 297 1.11 -10.10 3.27
N LYS A 298 0.39 -10.20 4.39
CA LYS A 298 0.88 -10.69 5.69
C LYS A 298 0.76 -12.21 5.81
N ARG A 299 1.44 -12.96 4.93
CA ARG A 299 1.26 -14.43 4.80
C ARG A 299 1.68 -15.18 6.06
N SER A 300 2.82 -14.84 6.64
CA SER A 300 3.37 -15.47 7.85
C SER A 300 2.40 -15.36 9.02
N GLU A 301 1.82 -14.19 9.21
CA GLU A 301 0.83 -13.94 10.26
C GLU A 301 -0.50 -14.60 9.92
N THR A 302 -0.91 -14.59 8.65
CA THR A 302 -2.16 -15.21 8.20
C THR A 302 -2.14 -16.73 8.39
N VAL A 303 -0.99 -17.39 8.22
CA VAL A 303 -0.83 -18.82 8.55
C VAL A 303 -1.22 -19.11 9.99
N ARG A 304 -0.87 -18.22 10.94
CA ARG A 304 -1.18 -18.39 12.37
C ARG A 304 -2.67 -18.36 12.67
N VAL A 305 -3.45 -17.72 11.79
CA VAL A 305 -4.91 -17.61 11.93
C VAL A 305 -5.70 -18.37 10.86
N ALA A 306 -5.04 -19.25 10.11
CA ALA A 306 -5.69 -20.06 9.09
C ALA A 306 -6.87 -20.87 9.64
N PRO A 307 -6.82 -21.50 10.84
CA PRO A 307 -7.98 -22.20 11.40
C PRO A 307 -9.20 -21.30 11.63
N GLN A 308 -9.01 -20.08 12.14
CA GLN A 308 -10.09 -19.10 12.32
C GLN A 308 -10.67 -18.68 10.97
N LEU A 309 -9.80 -18.44 9.98
CA LEU A 309 -10.20 -18.07 8.63
C LEU A 309 -11.00 -19.18 7.93
N MET A 310 -10.60 -20.45 8.11
CA MET A 310 -11.32 -21.63 7.63
C MET A 310 -12.70 -21.75 8.27
N ALA A 311 -12.79 -21.61 9.61
CA ALA A 311 -14.06 -21.65 10.34
C ALA A 311 -15.01 -20.50 9.95
N LEU A 312 -14.47 -19.33 9.62
CA LEU A 312 -15.23 -18.17 9.19
C LEU A 312 -15.85 -18.35 7.79
N CYS A 313 -15.16 -19.10 6.92
CA CYS A 313 -15.39 -19.14 5.47
C CYS A 313 -16.86 -19.35 5.06
N ASP A 314 -17.56 -20.28 5.71
CA ASP A 314 -18.93 -20.64 5.35
C ASP A 314 -19.96 -19.59 5.76
N SER A 315 -19.64 -18.75 6.75
CA SER A 315 -20.49 -17.63 7.15
C SER A 315 -20.35 -16.40 6.25
N LEU A 316 -19.36 -16.38 5.35
CA LEU A 316 -19.07 -15.23 4.49
C LEU A 316 -19.91 -15.25 3.20
N PRO A 317 -20.20 -14.08 2.60
CA PRO A 317 -20.79 -14.00 1.27
C PRO A 317 -19.95 -14.75 0.24
N VAL A 318 -20.59 -15.37 -0.75
CA VAL A 318 -19.90 -16.22 -1.74
C VAL A 318 -18.67 -15.55 -2.38
N PRO A 319 -18.70 -14.27 -2.82
CA PRO A 319 -17.51 -13.64 -3.39
C PRO A 319 -16.30 -13.61 -2.44
N ILE A 320 -16.53 -13.40 -1.15
CA ILE A 320 -15.46 -13.39 -0.13
C ILE A 320 -15.02 -14.80 0.19
N ARG A 321 -15.97 -15.74 0.31
CA ARG A 321 -15.70 -17.17 0.52
C ARG A 321 -14.75 -17.72 -0.53
N LEU A 322 -14.97 -17.41 -1.81
CA LEU A 322 -14.09 -17.83 -2.90
C LEU A 322 -12.67 -17.32 -2.73
N GLN A 323 -12.51 -16.07 -2.31
CA GLN A 323 -11.20 -15.47 -2.07
C GLN A 323 -10.49 -16.06 -0.86
N VAL A 324 -11.25 -16.43 0.19
CA VAL A 324 -10.71 -17.16 1.35
C VAL A 324 -10.25 -18.55 0.93
N ILE A 325 -11.02 -19.31 0.15
CA ILE A 325 -10.62 -20.62 -0.37
C ILE A 325 -9.31 -20.52 -1.16
N GLN A 326 -9.20 -19.51 -2.03
CA GLN A 326 -7.98 -19.25 -2.80
C GLN A 326 -6.80 -18.89 -1.88
N LEU A 327 -7.02 -18.08 -0.85
CA LEU A 327 -5.99 -17.73 0.12
C LEU A 327 -5.51 -18.98 0.88
N ILE A 328 -6.42 -19.77 1.46
CA ILE A 328 -6.11 -21.03 2.14
C ILE A 328 -5.31 -21.99 1.25
N THR A 329 -5.64 -22.05 -0.04
CA THR A 329 -4.94 -22.89 -1.02
C THR A 329 -3.45 -22.53 -1.15
N ILE A 330 -3.10 -21.24 -1.07
CA ILE A 330 -1.74 -20.76 -1.33
C ILE A 330 -0.91 -20.52 -0.05
N LEU A 331 -1.54 -20.54 1.13
CA LEU A 331 -0.84 -20.41 2.40
C LEU A 331 -0.05 -21.68 2.68
N ASP A 332 1.16 -21.53 3.22
CA ASP A 332 2.04 -22.65 3.57
C ASP A 332 1.85 -23.04 5.04
N PHE A 333 0.86 -23.90 5.29
CA PHE A 333 0.55 -24.47 6.60
C PHE A 333 0.10 -25.92 6.45
N ASP A 334 -0.32 -26.56 7.56
CA ASP A 334 -0.71 -27.96 7.62
C ASP A 334 -1.52 -28.42 6.38
N THR A 335 -0.90 -29.31 5.60
CA THR A 335 -1.42 -29.81 4.33
C THR A 335 -2.72 -30.57 4.51
N ASP A 336 -2.83 -31.33 5.61
CA ASP A 336 -4.00 -32.15 5.90
C ASP A 336 -5.22 -31.27 6.19
N SER A 337 -5.05 -30.27 7.05
CA SER A 337 -6.08 -29.26 7.34
C SER A 337 -6.55 -28.53 6.08
N ARG A 338 -5.62 -28.12 5.21
CA ARG A 338 -5.95 -27.50 3.91
C ARG A 338 -6.79 -28.45 3.06
N LEU A 339 -6.36 -29.71 2.96
CA LEU A 339 -7.02 -30.69 2.11
C LEU A 339 -8.41 -31.03 2.63
N ASP A 340 -8.58 -31.25 3.93
CA ASP A 340 -9.89 -31.54 4.54
C ASP A 340 -10.88 -30.39 4.33
N PHE A 341 -10.42 -29.15 4.55
CA PHE A 341 -11.23 -27.96 4.27
C PHE A 341 -11.67 -27.87 2.81
N LEU A 342 -10.80 -28.21 1.86
CA LEU A 342 -11.16 -28.20 0.44
C LEU A 342 -12.10 -29.36 0.08
N LEU A 343 -11.87 -30.55 0.64
CA LEU A 343 -12.68 -31.75 0.41
C LEU A 343 -14.12 -31.56 0.90
N GLU A 344 -14.35 -30.92 2.04
CA GLU A 344 -15.69 -30.58 2.53
C GLU A 344 -16.52 -29.74 1.54
N ARG A 345 -15.83 -28.98 0.67
CA ARG A 345 -16.45 -27.99 -0.22
C ARG A 345 -16.69 -28.48 -1.64
N VAL A 346 -16.27 -29.72 -1.98
CA VAL A 346 -16.52 -30.29 -3.31
C VAL A 346 -17.99 -30.61 -3.56
N HIS A 347 -18.81 -30.65 -2.50
CA HIS A 347 -20.27 -30.85 -2.58
C HIS A 347 -21.08 -29.58 -2.27
N HIS A 348 -20.43 -28.42 -2.24
CA HIS A 348 -21.09 -27.16 -1.91
C HIS A 348 -22.20 -26.81 -2.93
N PRO A 349 -23.36 -26.26 -2.51
CA PRO A 349 -24.47 -25.96 -3.42
C PRO A 349 -24.12 -24.95 -4.53
N ASP A 350 -23.30 -23.93 -4.21
CA ASP A 350 -22.77 -22.99 -5.22
C ASP A 350 -21.63 -23.61 -6.03
N ALA A 351 -21.82 -23.70 -7.35
CA ALA A 351 -20.85 -24.26 -8.29
C ALA A 351 -19.49 -23.55 -8.25
N ARG A 352 -19.44 -22.23 -8.01
CA ARG A 352 -18.17 -21.48 -7.94
C ARG A 352 -17.32 -21.96 -6.77
N VAL A 353 -17.96 -22.33 -5.66
CA VAL A 353 -17.26 -22.85 -4.46
C VAL A 353 -16.72 -24.24 -4.75
N ARG A 354 -17.50 -25.13 -5.37
CA ARG A 354 -17.02 -26.45 -5.81
C ARG A 354 -15.82 -26.35 -6.76
N GLY A 355 -15.92 -25.46 -7.74
CA GLY A 355 -14.83 -25.20 -8.69
C GLY A 355 -13.57 -24.65 -8.03
N ALA A 356 -13.70 -23.71 -7.09
CA ALA A 356 -12.58 -23.18 -6.30
C ALA A 356 -11.93 -24.26 -5.41
N ALA A 357 -12.74 -25.10 -4.77
CA ALA A 357 -12.26 -26.23 -3.98
C ALA A 357 -11.50 -27.24 -4.84
N GLY A 358 -12.06 -27.65 -5.98
CA GLY A 358 -11.40 -28.55 -6.93
C GLY A 358 -10.09 -27.99 -7.47
N TYR A 359 -10.04 -26.68 -7.76
CA TYR A 359 -8.78 -26.01 -8.12
C TYR A 359 -7.76 -26.10 -6.98
N GLY A 360 -8.18 -25.78 -5.75
CA GLY A 360 -7.32 -25.82 -4.58
C GLY A 360 -6.74 -27.20 -4.29
N ILE A 361 -7.54 -28.26 -4.41
CA ILE A 361 -7.09 -29.65 -4.24
C ILE A 361 -5.95 -29.95 -5.21
N GLY A 362 -6.10 -29.58 -6.49
CA GLY A 362 -5.08 -29.79 -7.51
C GLY A 362 -3.75 -29.10 -7.18
N MET A 363 -3.80 -27.88 -6.62
CA MET A 363 -2.60 -27.14 -6.19
C MET A 363 -1.93 -27.78 -4.98
N VAL A 364 -2.70 -28.14 -3.95
CA VAL A 364 -2.16 -28.79 -2.74
C VAL A 364 -1.50 -30.12 -3.10
N MET A 365 -2.13 -30.92 -3.97
CA MET A 365 -1.56 -32.19 -4.46
C MET A 365 -0.23 -32.00 -5.22
N GLN A 366 -0.07 -30.88 -5.94
CA GLN A 366 1.17 -30.58 -6.67
C GLN A 366 2.35 -30.32 -5.71
N GLY A 367 2.08 -29.79 -4.52
CA GLY A 367 3.08 -29.56 -3.47
C GLY A 367 3.63 -30.83 -2.82
N GLY A 368 3.05 -31.99 -3.13
CA GLY A 368 3.40 -33.27 -2.51
C GLY A 368 2.55 -33.54 -1.27
N ILE A 369 1.78 -34.62 -1.30
CA ILE A 369 0.95 -35.08 -0.18
C ILE A 369 1.15 -36.58 0.04
N PRO A 370 0.88 -37.10 1.26
CA PRO A 370 0.91 -38.54 1.54
C PRO A 370 0.09 -39.38 0.55
N ALA A 371 0.55 -40.59 0.25
CA ALA A 371 -0.02 -41.43 -0.81
C ALA A 371 -1.49 -41.81 -0.54
N ASP A 372 -1.84 -42.07 0.72
CA ASP A 372 -3.18 -42.36 1.22
C ASP A 372 -4.13 -41.17 1.00
N ARG A 373 -3.67 -39.95 1.31
CA ARG A 373 -4.43 -38.70 1.07
C ARG A 373 -4.60 -38.41 -0.41
N ARG A 374 -3.60 -38.78 -1.24
CA ARG A 374 -3.63 -38.59 -2.69
C ARG A 374 -4.75 -39.35 -3.38
N VAL A 375 -5.10 -40.53 -2.88
CA VAL A 375 -6.22 -41.31 -3.42
C VAL A 375 -7.55 -40.59 -3.16
N GLY A 376 -7.80 -40.16 -1.92
CA GLY A 376 -9.03 -39.43 -1.56
C GLY A 376 -9.18 -38.12 -2.36
N ALA A 377 -8.11 -37.33 -2.43
CA ALA A 377 -8.06 -36.09 -3.21
C ALA A 377 -8.28 -36.35 -4.72
N GLY A 378 -7.65 -37.39 -5.27
CA GLY A 378 -7.84 -37.79 -6.66
C GLY A 378 -9.28 -38.21 -6.96
N ASN A 379 -9.92 -38.96 -6.06
CA ASN A 379 -11.31 -39.36 -6.21
C ASN A 379 -12.27 -38.16 -6.16
N ALA A 380 -12.01 -37.18 -5.29
CA ALA A 380 -12.78 -35.94 -5.25
C ALA A 380 -12.67 -35.16 -6.57
N LEU A 381 -11.47 -35.07 -7.16
CA LEU A 381 -11.30 -34.46 -8.47
C LEU A 381 -12.02 -35.24 -9.58
N ILE A 382 -12.01 -36.58 -9.55
CA ILE A 382 -12.75 -37.42 -10.49
C ILE A 382 -14.26 -37.21 -10.34
N HIS A 383 -14.76 -37.06 -9.12
CA HIS A 383 -16.16 -36.74 -8.86
C HIS A 383 -16.56 -35.41 -9.53
N LEU A 384 -15.74 -34.36 -9.38
CA LEU A 384 -16.01 -33.04 -9.99
C LEU A 384 -15.94 -33.04 -11.53
N LEU A 385 -15.33 -34.04 -12.17
CA LEU A 385 -15.41 -34.22 -13.62
C LEU A 385 -16.83 -34.54 -14.10
N GLY A 386 -17.69 -35.09 -13.22
CA GLY A 386 -19.10 -35.37 -13.50
C GLY A 386 -20.05 -34.26 -13.06
N ASP A 387 -19.56 -33.11 -12.62
CA ASP A 387 -20.40 -32.01 -12.12
C ASP A 387 -21.35 -31.48 -13.20
N GLU A 388 -22.55 -31.02 -12.82
CA GLU A 388 -23.51 -30.42 -13.75
C GLU A 388 -22.99 -29.11 -14.37
N ASP A 389 -22.22 -28.34 -13.60
CA ASP A 389 -21.71 -27.05 -14.03
C ASP A 389 -20.44 -27.24 -14.91
N PRO A 390 -20.45 -26.72 -16.15
CA PRO A 390 -19.31 -26.89 -17.06
C PRO A 390 -18.04 -26.19 -16.56
N GLY A 391 -18.15 -25.13 -15.76
CA GLY A 391 -17.03 -24.43 -15.14
C GLY A 391 -16.36 -25.29 -14.08
N VAL A 392 -17.13 -26.01 -13.26
CA VAL A 392 -16.60 -26.97 -12.27
C VAL A 392 -15.86 -28.10 -12.95
N ARG A 393 -16.46 -28.72 -13.98
CA ARG A 393 -15.78 -29.76 -14.79
C ARG A 393 -14.48 -29.23 -15.39
N GLY A 394 -14.50 -28.01 -15.94
CA GLY A 394 -13.32 -27.35 -16.49
C GLY A 394 -12.20 -27.14 -15.46
N ALA A 395 -12.54 -26.73 -14.23
CA ALA A 395 -11.58 -26.61 -13.13
C ALA A 395 -11.00 -27.98 -12.74
N ALA A 396 -11.84 -29.00 -12.61
CA ALA A 396 -11.43 -30.37 -12.28
C ALA A 396 -10.47 -30.97 -13.34
N ILE A 397 -10.73 -30.77 -14.63
CA ILE A 397 -9.84 -31.21 -15.73
C ILE A 397 -8.43 -30.62 -15.57
N ASN A 398 -8.33 -29.33 -15.22
CA ASN A 398 -7.04 -28.67 -15.01
C ASN A 398 -6.35 -29.21 -13.74
N SER A 399 -7.09 -29.38 -12.64
CA SER A 399 -6.55 -29.93 -11.39
C SER A 399 -6.06 -31.37 -11.54
N VAL A 400 -6.81 -32.22 -12.24
CA VAL A 400 -6.41 -33.60 -12.58
C VAL A 400 -5.09 -33.63 -13.34
N ASN A 401 -4.93 -32.70 -14.30
CA ASN A 401 -3.67 -32.55 -15.03
C ASN A 401 -2.50 -32.15 -14.12
N ASN A 402 -2.70 -31.11 -13.29
CA ASN A 402 -1.66 -30.59 -12.40
C ASN A 402 -1.24 -31.64 -11.35
N ALA A 403 -2.21 -32.33 -10.76
CA ALA A 403 -1.99 -33.35 -9.73
C ALA A 403 -1.61 -34.74 -10.29
N ARG A 404 -1.62 -34.91 -11.61
CA ARG A 404 -1.31 -36.17 -12.32
C ARG A 404 -2.18 -37.34 -11.87
N VAL A 405 -3.50 -37.14 -11.82
CA VAL A 405 -4.46 -38.18 -11.40
C VAL A 405 -4.73 -39.16 -12.55
N ILE A 406 -3.88 -40.19 -12.68
CA ILE A 406 -3.97 -41.19 -13.77
C ILE A 406 -5.33 -41.91 -13.77
N GLY A 407 -5.91 -42.16 -12.59
CA GLY A 407 -7.23 -42.80 -12.46
C GLY A 407 -8.38 -42.04 -13.12
N ALA A 408 -8.19 -40.77 -13.49
CA ALA A 408 -9.20 -39.96 -14.16
C ALA A 408 -9.33 -40.24 -15.67
N LEU A 409 -8.41 -41.03 -16.27
CA LEU A 409 -8.38 -41.28 -17.72
C LEU A 409 -9.73 -41.77 -18.31
N PRO A 410 -10.46 -42.73 -17.71
CA PRO A 410 -11.75 -43.17 -18.25
C PRO A 410 -12.78 -42.03 -18.30
N THR A 411 -12.91 -41.26 -17.22
CA THR A 411 -13.85 -40.13 -17.14
C THR A 411 -13.48 -39.02 -18.11
N LEU A 412 -12.19 -38.71 -18.26
CA LEU A 412 -11.72 -37.73 -19.25
C LEU A 412 -12.02 -38.16 -20.68
N LYS A 413 -11.88 -39.44 -21.02
CA LYS A 413 -12.25 -39.97 -22.34
C LYS A 413 -13.74 -39.84 -22.61
N SER A 414 -14.58 -40.11 -21.61
CA SER A 414 -16.03 -39.84 -21.68
C SER A 414 -16.33 -38.35 -21.91
N ILE A 415 -15.65 -37.44 -21.20
CA ILE A 415 -15.82 -35.99 -21.41
C ILE A 415 -15.49 -35.58 -22.85
N ILE A 416 -14.42 -36.13 -23.44
CA ILE A 416 -14.01 -35.82 -24.82
C ILE A 416 -15.14 -36.16 -25.82
N GLU A 417 -15.89 -37.22 -25.57
CA GLU A 417 -16.94 -37.72 -26.46
C GLU A 417 -18.28 -37.03 -26.21
N PHE A 418 -18.65 -36.81 -24.95
CA PHE A 418 -20.04 -36.51 -24.57
C PHE A 418 -20.26 -35.17 -23.86
N ASP A 419 -19.23 -34.47 -23.37
CA ASP A 419 -19.45 -33.20 -22.67
C ASP A 419 -20.01 -32.15 -23.64
N ALA A 420 -21.13 -31.51 -23.27
CA ALA A 420 -21.77 -30.48 -24.08
C ALA A 420 -20.84 -29.27 -24.34
N ASN A 421 -19.93 -28.97 -23.41
CA ASN A 421 -19.02 -27.83 -23.52
C ASN A 421 -17.77 -28.17 -24.36
N PRO A 422 -17.58 -27.54 -25.54
CA PRO A 422 -16.43 -27.81 -26.40
C PRO A 422 -15.07 -27.47 -25.76
N GLY A 423 -15.03 -26.47 -24.88
CA GLY A 423 -13.83 -26.10 -24.15
C GLY A 423 -13.38 -27.19 -23.16
N ASN A 424 -14.33 -27.89 -22.55
CA ASN A 424 -14.05 -29.03 -21.69
C ASN A 424 -13.54 -30.22 -22.50
N ARG A 425 -14.17 -30.53 -23.64
CA ARG A 425 -13.71 -31.60 -24.54
C ARG A 425 -12.25 -31.42 -24.95
N GLU A 426 -11.89 -30.21 -25.38
CA GLU A 426 -10.51 -29.90 -25.80
C GLU A 426 -9.52 -29.88 -24.63
N SER A 427 -9.93 -29.40 -23.46
CA SER A 427 -9.08 -29.43 -22.26
C SER A 427 -8.86 -30.87 -21.78
N ALA A 428 -9.90 -31.72 -21.78
CA ALA A 428 -9.78 -33.13 -21.44
C ALA A 428 -8.87 -33.89 -22.41
N ARG A 429 -8.95 -33.63 -23.73
CA ARG A 429 -8.04 -34.20 -24.74
C ARG A 429 -6.58 -33.87 -24.44
N ARG A 430 -6.28 -32.62 -24.12
CA ARG A 430 -4.93 -32.18 -23.74
C ARG A 430 -4.47 -32.87 -22.46
N THR A 431 -5.33 -32.95 -21.45
CA THR A 431 -5.02 -33.65 -20.20
C THR A 431 -4.76 -35.15 -20.43
N VAL A 432 -5.56 -35.85 -21.23
CA VAL A 432 -5.34 -37.27 -21.57
C VAL A 432 -3.98 -37.46 -22.24
N ASN A 433 -3.63 -36.63 -23.23
CA ASN A 433 -2.31 -36.71 -23.88
C ASN A 433 -1.18 -36.55 -22.85
N VAL A 434 -1.31 -35.58 -21.95
CA VAL A 434 -0.31 -35.30 -20.90
C VAL A 434 -0.21 -36.44 -19.88
N LEU A 435 -1.31 -37.06 -19.49
CA LEU A 435 -1.34 -38.19 -18.54
C LEU A 435 -0.86 -39.50 -19.18
N GLU A 436 -1.11 -39.72 -20.47
CA GLU A 436 -0.60 -40.87 -21.23
C GLU A 436 0.86 -40.67 -21.69
N GLY A 437 1.49 -39.53 -21.38
CA GLY A 437 2.88 -39.25 -21.75
C GLY A 437 3.09 -38.91 -23.23
N ARG A 438 2.02 -38.62 -23.97
CA ARG A 438 2.07 -38.19 -25.38
C ARG A 438 2.46 -36.70 -25.43
N ASN A 439 3.60 -36.40 -26.03
CA ASN A 439 4.16 -35.05 -26.04
C ASN A 439 3.73 -34.31 -27.32
N PRO A 440 2.82 -33.33 -27.26
CA PRO A 440 2.27 -32.68 -28.45
C PRO A 440 3.30 -31.91 -29.29
N CYS A 441 4.50 -31.68 -28.77
CA CYS A 441 5.62 -31.09 -29.53
C CYS A 441 6.49 -32.12 -30.27
N ARG A 442 6.45 -33.41 -29.91
CA ARG A 442 7.22 -34.47 -30.60
C ARG A 442 6.45 -35.11 -31.74
N ASP A 443 5.12 -35.15 -31.65
CA ASP A 443 4.28 -35.90 -32.60
C ASP A 443 3.72 -35.02 -33.74
N ARG A 444 4.36 -33.87 -34.04
CA ARG A 444 4.08 -33.20 -35.33
C ARG A 444 4.63 -34.10 -36.44
N PRO A 445 3.82 -34.60 -37.38
CA PRO A 445 4.37 -35.22 -38.57
C PRO A 445 5.29 -34.20 -39.22
N ALA A 446 6.51 -34.63 -39.55
CA ALA A 446 7.40 -33.85 -40.39
C ALA A 446 6.57 -33.39 -41.60
N ARG A 447 6.55 -32.08 -41.86
CA ARG A 447 5.98 -31.58 -43.11
C ARG A 447 6.75 -32.31 -44.22
N ALA A 448 6.03 -33.11 -45.01
CA ALA A 448 6.57 -33.64 -46.24
C ALA A 448 6.91 -32.43 -47.11
N ASP A 449 8.18 -32.33 -47.49
CA ASP A 449 8.70 -31.36 -48.46
C ASP A 449 8.07 -31.60 -49.84
#